data_AF-A0A6A5VLI1-F1
#
_entry.id   AF-A0A6A5VLI1-F1
#
_cell.length_a   1.000
_cell.length_b   1.000
_cell.length_c   1.000
_cell.angle_alpha   90.00
_cell.angle_beta   90.00
_cell.angle_gamma   90.00
#
_symmetry.space_group_name_H-M   'P 1'
#
loop_
_entity.id
_entity.type
_entity.pdbx_description
1 polymer ?
#
loop_
_entity_poly.entity_id
_entity_poly.type
_entity_poly.pdbx_seq_one_letter_code
_entity_poly.pdbx_strand_id
1 'polypeptide(L)'
;MGWFNSGPGLEPTGLTLVETPDSLARQSLAIARRHGSVRFIVQDRPETIADGIKRLRSESKDQITFTEHDFFEAQPIVVDVYLFRWILHDWSDTYAIKILRALIPVLKKNAKVILNEFVLPPPGVASAFTNKILRTMDLSMLELHNGKEREVDDWTKLLEFCDARFQFDGVIRLPESRLGIVHTTWTA
;
A
#
# COMPACT_ATOMS: atom_id res chain seq x y z
N MET A 1 8.81 -10.18 -7.25
CA MET A 1 7.51 -10.42 -6.58
C MET A 1 7.62 -11.50 -5.49
N GLY A 2 8.64 -11.44 -4.62
CA GLY A 2 8.85 -12.44 -3.56
C GLY A 2 8.47 -11.97 -2.15
N TRP A 3 7.97 -10.74 -2.01
CA TRP A 3 7.84 -10.12 -0.70
C TRP A 3 6.75 -10.75 0.18
N PHE A 4 5.68 -11.20 -0.47
CA PHE A 4 4.51 -11.82 0.16
C PHE A 4 4.89 -13.08 0.97
N ASN A 5 6.01 -13.73 0.65
CA ASN A 5 6.54 -14.89 1.37
C ASN A 5 7.84 -14.60 2.15
N SER A 6 8.26 -13.33 2.27
CA SER A 6 9.60 -12.99 2.79
C SER A 6 9.62 -12.26 4.13
N GLY A 7 8.45 -12.02 4.74
CA GLY A 7 8.33 -11.33 6.03
C GLY A 7 7.56 -12.16 7.05
N PRO A 8 8.01 -12.26 8.31
CA PRO A 8 7.25 -12.92 9.36
C PRO A 8 5.90 -12.20 9.55
N GLY A 9 4.79 -12.96 9.49
CA GLY A 9 3.44 -12.43 9.67
C GLY A 9 2.72 -11.99 8.38
N LEU A 10 3.28 -12.29 7.20
CA LEU A 10 2.61 -12.13 5.89
C LEU A 10 2.08 -13.47 5.32
N GLU A 11 2.09 -14.56 6.12
CA GLU A 11 1.70 -15.88 5.63
C GLU A 11 0.17 -16.03 5.45
N PRO A 12 -0.28 -16.62 4.33
CA PRO A 12 -1.66 -16.54 3.90
C PRO A 12 -2.53 -17.68 4.44
N THR A 13 -3.13 -17.48 5.61
CA THR A 13 -4.37 -18.18 5.94
C THR A 13 -5.54 -17.21 5.83
N GLY A 14 -6.21 -17.20 4.67
CA GLY A 14 -7.44 -16.43 4.46
C GLY A 14 -7.26 -14.92 4.39
N LEU A 15 -6.17 -14.44 3.78
CA LEU A 15 -5.87 -13.02 3.71
C LEU A 15 -6.88 -12.30 2.81
N THR A 16 -7.64 -11.36 3.37
CA THR A 16 -8.40 -10.39 2.58
C THR A 16 -7.61 -9.10 2.52
N LEU A 17 -7.31 -8.64 1.32
CA LEU A 17 -6.51 -7.45 1.09
C LEU A 17 -7.33 -6.37 0.42
N VAL A 18 -7.36 -5.18 1.03
CA VAL A 18 -7.89 -3.98 0.39
C VAL A 18 -6.77 -3.26 -0.34
N GLU A 19 -6.84 -3.20 -1.68
CA GLU A 19 -5.87 -2.49 -2.54
C GLU A 19 -6.58 -1.37 -3.28
N THR A 20 -5.97 -0.19 -3.31
CA THR A 20 -6.30 0.86 -4.28
C THR A 20 -5.69 0.52 -5.64
N PRO A 21 -6.44 0.56 -6.75
CA PRO A 21 -5.93 0.26 -8.07
C PRO A 21 -4.64 0.99 -8.40
N ASP A 22 -3.56 0.21 -8.46
CA ASP A 22 -2.68 0.38 -9.60
C ASP A 22 -3.46 -0.02 -10.87
N SER A 23 -3.07 0.54 -12.00
CA SER A 23 -3.85 0.64 -13.25
C SER A 23 -4.79 -0.50 -13.66
N LEU A 24 -4.71 -1.75 -13.14
CA LEU A 24 -5.65 -2.85 -13.41
C LEU A 24 -5.72 -3.94 -12.31
N ALA A 25 -5.49 -3.63 -11.02
CA ALA A 25 -5.35 -4.66 -9.97
C ALA A 25 -4.29 -5.73 -10.34
N ARG A 26 -3.20 -5.30 -11.00
CA ARG A 26 -2.20 -6.22 -11.59
C ARG A 26 -1.49 -7.01 -10.51
N GLN A 27 -1.28 -6.37 -9.36
CA GLN A 27 -0.58 -6.96 -8.23
C GLN A 27 -1.49 -7.98 -7.52
N SER A 28 -2.73 -7.59 -7.21
CA SER A 28 -3.77 -8.53 -6.76
C SER A 28 -3.84 -9.77 -7.66
N LEU A 29 -3.89 -9.60 -8.99
CA LEU A 29 -3.88 -10.72 -9.95
C LEU A 29 -2.63 -11.60 -9.87
N ALA A 30 -1.45 -10.98 -9.78
CA ALA A 30 -0.19 -11.71 -9.68
C ALA A 30 -0.10 -12.54 -8.39
N ILE A 31 -0.59 -12.00 -7.28
CA ILE A 31 -0.60 -12.68 -5.97
C ILE A 31 -1.66 -13.78 -5.95
N ALA A 32 -2.90 -13.50 -6.38
CA ALA A 32 -4.01 -14.47 -6.44
C ALA A 32 -3.66 -15.71 -7.27
N ARG A 33 -2.93 -15.54 -8.38
CA ARG A 33 -2.47 -16.67 -9.22
C ARG A 33 -1.47 -17.59 -8.52
N ARG A 34 -0.74 -17.08 -7.54
CA ARG A 34 0.29 -17.84 -6.81
C ARG A 34 -0.23 -18.36 -5.46
N HIS A 35 -1.32 -17.80 -4.96
CA HIS A 35 -1.90 -18.08 -3.65
C HIS A 35 -3.41 -18.24 -3.73
N GLY A 36 -3.90 -19.45 -4.03
CA GLY A 36 -5.34 -19.71 -4.21
C GLY A 36 -6.22 -19.50 -2.97
N SER A 37 -5.64 -19.29 -1.79
CA SER A 37 -6.34 -18.98 -0.54
C SER A 37 -6.52 -17.48 -0.28
N VAL A 38 -5.89 -16.61 -1.08
CA VAL A 38 -5.89 -15.15 -0.86
C VAL A 38 -7.01 -14.52 -1.67
N ARG A 39 -7.74 -13.60 -1.02
CA ARG A 39 -8.86 -12.86 -1.61
C ARG A 39 -8.55 -11.37 -1.61
N PHE A 40 -8.96 -10.67 -2.65
CA PHE A 40 -8.71 -9.26 -2.85
C PHE A 40 -10.03 -8.50 -2.98
N ILE A 41 -10.13 -7.39 -2.26
CA ILE A 41 -11.19 -6.40 -2.44
C ILE A 41 -10.52 -5.12 -2.92
N VAL A 42 -10.64 -4.85 -4.22
CA VAL A 42 -10.02 -3.68 -4.84
C VAL A 42 -10.98 -2.50 -4.72
N GLN A 43 -10.51 -1.40 -4.13
CA GLN A 43 -11.30 -0.22 -3.78
C GLN A 43 -10.80 1.04 -4.48
N ASP A 44 -11.69 1.76 -5.18
CA ASP A 44 -11.38 3.01 -5.87
C ASP A 44 -12.66 3.81 -6.14
N ARG A 45 -12.49 4.96 -6.79
CA ARG A 45 -13.56 5.76 -7.36
C ARG A 45 -14.31 4.98 -8.46
N PRO A 46 -15.59 5.32 -8.70
CA PRO A 46 -16.47 4.59 -9.62
C PRO A 46 -15.89 4.38 -11.02
N GLU A 47 -15.24 5.41 -11.57
CA GLU A 47 -14.65 5.39 -12.91
C GLU A 47 -13.55 4.33 -13.06
N THR A 48 -12.70 4.18 -12.04
CA THR A 48 -11.57 3.23 -12.05
C THR A 48 -12.08 1.79 -11.88
N ILE A 49 -13.07 1.60 -11.01
CA ILE A 49 -13.70 0.29 -10.76
C ILE A 49 -14.35 -0.26 -12.03
N ALA A 50 -15.10 0.56 -12.76
CA ALA A 50 -15.74 0.15 -14.01
C ALA A 50 -14.72 -0.38 -15.04
N ASP A 51 -13.55 0.26 -15.13
CA ASP A 51 -12.47 -0.14 -16.02
C ASP A 51 -11.74 -1.42 -15.55
N GLY A 52 -11.56 -1.58 -14.24
CA GLY A 52 -11.01 -2.79 -13.62
C GLY A 52 -11.88 -4.02 -13.89
N ILE A 53 -13.20 -3.90 -13.70
CA ILE A 53 -14.17 -4.98 -13.93
C ILE A 53 -14.15 -5.45 -15.39
N LYS A 54 -14.11 -4.52 -16.36
CA LYS A 54 -14.07 -4.85 -17.80
C LYS A 54 -12.84 -5.68 -18.18
N ARG A 55 -11.73 -5.47 -17.50
CA ARG A 55 -10.43 -6.08 -17.84
C ARG A 55 -10.10 -7.30 -16.97
N LEU A 56 -10.89 -7.57 -15.93
CA LEU A 56 -10.73 -8.75 -15.08
C LEU A 56 -11.00 -10.03 -15.88
N ARG A 57 -10.00 -10.92 -15.94
CA ARG A 57 -10.13 -12.23 -16.59
C ARG A 57 -10.97 -13.20 -15.75
N SER A 58 -11.65 -14.14 -16.41
CA SER A 58 -12.56 -15.11 -15.77
C SER A 58 -11.89 -15.92 -14.65
N GLU A 59 -10.64 -16.32 -14.83
CA GLU A 59 -9.87 -17.18 -13.91
C GLU A 59 -9.61 -16.58 -12.52
N SER A 60 -9.82 -15.27 -12.34
CA SER A 60 -9.54 -14.57 -11.08
C SER A 60 -10.78 -13.93 -10.45
N LYS A 61 -11.97 -14.16 -11.02
CA LYS A 61 -13.23 -13.60 -10.53
C LYS A 61 -13.60 -14.07 -9.12
N ASP A 62 -13.22 -15.29 -8.76
CA ASP A 62 -13.51 -15.85 -7.44
C ASP A 62 -12.56 -15.31 -6.35
N GLN A 63 -11.41 -14.75 -6.77
CA GLN A 63 -10.39 -14.23 -5.86
C GLN A 63 -10.38 -12.70 -5.77
N ILE A 64 -10.90 -11.98 -6.77
CA ILE A 64 -10.82 -10.52 -6.84
C ILE A 64 -12.22 -9.94 -7.04
N THR A 65 -12.64 -9.13 -6.07
CA THR A 65 -13.87 -8.33 -6.13
C THR A 65 -13.52 -6.86 -6.17
N PHE A 66 -14.33 -6.07 -6.89
CA PHE A 66 -14.16 -4.62 -6.98
C PHE A 66 -15.31 -3.93 -6.23
N THR A 67 -14.99 -2.90 -5.45
CA THR A 67 -15.98 -2.10 -4.71
C THR A 67 -15.62 -0.63 -4.79
N GLU A 68 -16.62 0.24 -4.90
CA GLU A 68 -16.39 1.68 -4.88
C GLU A 68 -16.08 2.16 -3.46
N HIS A 69 -15.03 2.96 -3.31
CA HIS A 69 -14.69 3.59 -2.03
C HIS A 69 -13.75 4.78 -2.25
N ASP A 70 -14.02 5.87 -1.53
CA ASP A 70 -13.08 6.97 -1.34
C ASP A 70 -12.25 6.69 -0.09
N PHE A 71 -10.94 6.53 -0.25
CA PHE A 71 -10.02 6.24 0.87
C PHE A 71 -9.88 7.39 1.89
N PHE A 72 -10.43 8.58 1.60
CA PHE A 72 -10.54 9.65 2.58
C PHE A 72 -11.73 9.50 3.53
N GLU A 73 -12.70 8.66 3.17
CA GLU A 73 -13.86 8.33 3.98
C GLU A 73 -13.57 7.10 4.84
N ALA A 74 -14.32 6.96 5.95
CA ALA A 74 -14.14 5.84 6.86
C ALA A 74 -14.26 4.50 6.11
N GLN A 75 -13.24 3.64 6.29
CA GLN A 75 -13.17 2.37 5.59
C GLN A 75 -14.35 1.46 5.99
N PRO A 76 -15.17 0.95 5.05
CA PRO A 76 -16.34 0.15 5.38
C PRO A 76 -16.04 -1.33 5.63
N ILE A 77 -14.86 -1.83 5.26
CA ILE A 77 -14.55 -3.26 5.26
C ILE A 77 -13.50 -3.60 6.31
N VAL A 78 -13.79 -4.61 7.11
CA VAL A 78 -12.91 -5.13 8.15
C VAL A 78 -12.13 -6.33 7.61
N VAL A 79 -10.81 -6.19 7.46
CA VAL A 79 -9.92 -7.23 6.91
C VAL A 79 -8.63 -7.37 7.71
N ASP A 80 -7.82 -8.37 7.38
CA ASP A 80 -6.55 -8.62 8.07
C ASP A 80 -5.42 -7.74 7.53
N VAL A 81 -5.47 -7.35 6.25
CA VAL A 81 -4.43 -6.54 5.60
C VAL A 81 -5.02 -5.44 4.73
N TYR A 82 -4.52 -4.22 4.92
CA TYR A 82 -4.78 -3.08 4.05
C TYR A 82 -3.50 -2.75 3.29
N LEU A 83 -3.56 -2.68 1.96
CA LEU A 83 -2.43 -2.37 1.09
C LEU A 83 -2.67 -1.05 0.37
N PHE A 84 -1.77 -0.11 0.60
CA PHE A 84 -1.67 1.12 -0.19
C PHE A 84 -0.42 1.00 -1.04
N ARG A 85 -0.56 1.21 -2.35
CA ARG A 85 0.54 1.09 -3.29
C ARG A 85 0.48 2.23 -4.29
N TRP A 86 1.51 3.06 -4.34
CA TRP A 86 1.51 4.29 -5.16
C TRP A 86 0.32 5.19 -4.81
N ILE A 87 0.05 5.38 -3.51
CA ILE A 87 -1.03 6.26 -3.05
C ILE A 87 -0.47 7.35 -2.18
N LEU A 88 0.17 7.00 -1.07
CA LEU A 88 0.49 7.98 -0.05
C LEU A 88 1.56 8.98 -0.51
N HIS A 89 2.34 8.63 -1.53
CA HIS A 89 3.33 9.52 -2.13
C HIS A 89 2.72 10.66 -2.97
N ASP A 90 1.49 10.51 -3.48
CA ASP A 90 0.73 11.58 -4.15
C ASP A 90 0.27 12.66 -3.17
N TRP A 91 0.29 12.36 -1.87
CA TRP A 91 -0.33 13.19 -0.84
C TRP A 91 0.70 13.80 0.11
N SER A 92 0.46 15.04 0.51
CA SER A 92 1.18 15.65 1.64
C SER A 92 0.87 14.93 2.95
N ASP A 93 1.69 15.16 3.98
CA ASP A 93 1.55 14.47 5.26
C ASP A 93 0.16 14.66 5.89
N THR A 94 -0.43 15.84 5.78
CA THR A 94 -1.80 16.12 6.25
C THR A 94 -2.84 15.19 5.64
N TYR A 95 -2.77 14.96 4.33
CA TYR A 95 -3.71 14.10 3.62
C TYR A 95 -3.39 12.62 3.82
N ALA A 96 -2.11 12.24 3.81
CA ALA A 96 -1.70 10.87 4.11
C ALA A 96 -2.16 10.43 5.52
N ILE A 97 -2.07 11.33 6.51
CA ILE A 97 -2.62 11.09 7.86
C ILE A 97 -4.14 10.90 7.82
N LYS A 98 -4.87 11.71 7.03
CA LYS A 98 -6.33 11.55 6.87
C LYS A 98 -6.69 10.16 6.33
N ILE A 99 -5.97 9.70 5.30
CA ILE A 99 -6.17 8.38 4.68
C ILE A 99 -5.93 7.26 5.71
N LEU A 100 -4.78 7.30 6.40
CA LEU A 100 -4.43 6.26 7.37
C LEU A 100 -5.38 6.25 8.57
N ARG A 101 -5.84 7.42 9.04
CA ARG A 101 -6.84 7.53 10.12
C ARG A 101 -8.20 6.98 9.71
N ALA A 102 -8.56 7.02 8.43
CA ALA A 102 -9.82 6.46 7.94
C ALA A 102 -9.90 4.93 8.10
N LEU A 103 -8.76 4.25 8.26
CA LEU A 103 -8.70 2.81 8.55
C LEU A 103 -8.96 2.49 10.02
N ILE A 104 -8.60 3.38 10.95
CA ILE A 104 -8.60 3.10 12.40
C ILE A 104 -9.91 2.47 12.90
N PRO A 105 -11.12 2.89 12.47
CA PRO A 105 -12.37 2.29 12.94
C PRO A 105 -12.54 0.80 12.65
N VAL A 106 -11.81 0.26 11.65
CA VAL A 106 -11.91 -1.15 11.21
C VAL A 106 -10.64 -1.96 11.48
N LEU A 107 -9.57 -1.35 11.98
CA LEU A 107 -8.35 -2.08 12.31
C LEU A 107 -8.60 -2.99 13.52
N LYS A 108 -8.56 -4.30 13.26
CA LYS A 108 -8.55 -5.34 14.30
C LYS A 108 -7.15 -5.44 14.92
N LYS A 109 -7.06 -5.98 16.13
CA LYS A 109 -5.78 -6.37 16.72
C LYS A 109 -4.98 -7.24 15.75
N ASN A 110 -3.71 -6.88 15.56
CA ASN A 110 -2.76 -7.49 14.63
C ASN A 110 -3.08 -7.28 13.13
N ALA A 111 -4.06 -6.44 12.78
CA ALA A 111 -4.26 -6.05 11.38
C ALA A 111 -2.99 -5.37 10.85
N LYS A 112 -2.65 -5.66 9.60
CA LYS A 112 -1.47 -5.09 8.93
C LYS A 112 -1.89 -3.95 8.01
N VAL A 113 -1.13 -2.86 8.05
CA VAL A 113 -1.20 -1.82 7.02
C VAL A 113 0.13 -1.80 6.30
N ILE A 114 0.09 -2.14 5.01
CA ILE A 114 1.24 -2.30 4.13
C ILE A 114 1.27 -1.13 3.16
N LEU A 115 2.38 -0.39 3.14
CA LEU A 115 2.60 0.73 2.23
C LEU A 115 3.70 0.34 1.25
N ASN A 116 3.35 0.17 -0.02
CA ASN A 116 4.29 -0.21 -1.07
C ASN A 116 4.63 1.00 -1.94
N GLU A 117 5.62 1.76 -1.48
CA GLU A 117 5.99 3.08 -1.99
C GLU A 117 7.49 3.15 -2.34
N PHE A 118 7.92 4.23 -2.99
CA PHE A 118 9.34 4.56 -2.91
C PHE A 118 9.69 4.97 -1.49
N VAL A 119 10.80 4.43 -0.99
CA VAL A 119 11.36 4.79 0.30
C VAL A 119 12.73 5.35 0.06
N LEU A 120 12.85 6.66 0.27
CA LEU A 120 14.09 7.38 0.02
C LEU A 120 15.22 6.81 0.89
N PRO A 121 16.38 6.49 0.31
CA PRO A 121 17.55 6.11 1.06
C PRO A 121 18.17 7.35 1.72
N PRO A 122 18.87 7.19 2.86
CA PRO A 122 19.64 8.28 3.43
C PRO A 122 20.68 8.83 2.43
N PRO A 123 21.09 10.11 2.58
CA PRO A 123 22.12 10.70 1.74
C PRO A 123 23.39 9.84 1.66
N GLY A 124 23.91 9.63 0.46
CA GLY A 124 25.14 8.87 0.22
C GLY A 124 25.01 7.34 0.23
N VAL A 125 23.84 6.78 0.55
CA VAL A 125 23.64 5.32 0.63
C VAL A 125 23.38 4.69 -0.73
N ALA A 126 22.60 5.33 -1.59
CA ALA A 126 22.25 4.79 -2.90
C ALA A 126 23.19 5.26 -4.01
N SER A 127 23.30 4.45 -5.08
CA SER A 127 24.04 4.82 -6.28
C SER A 127 23.51 6.13 -6.90
N ALA A 128 24.36 6.85 -7.63
CA ALA A 128 23.95 8.07 -8.33
C ALA A 128 22.76 7.84 -9.28
N PHE A 129 22.73 6.68 -9.95
CA PHE A 129 21.64 6.30 -10.85
C PHE A 129 20.32 6.09 -10.08
N THR A 130 20.36 5.34 -8.97
CA THR A 130 19.18 5.11 -8.12
C THR A 130 18.68 6.42 -7.53
N ASN A 131 19.59 7.26 -7.01
CA ASN A 131 19.24 8.58 -6.46
C ASN A 131 18.58 9.46 -7.51
N LYS A 132 19.12 9.51 -8.74
CA LYS A 132 18.51 10.27 -9.84
C LYS A 132 17.06 9.84 -10.05
N ILE A 133 16.77 8.54 -10.15
CA ILE A 133 15.40 8.05 -10.38
C ILE A 133 14.46 8.45 -9.23
N LEU A 134 14.87 8.19 -7.98
CA LEU A 134 14.03 8.45 -6.81
C LEU A 134 13.77 9.95 -6.63
N ARG A 135 14.78 10.80 -6.82
CA ARG A 135 14.65 12.26 -6.71
C ARG A 135 13.89 12.86 -7.88
N THR A 136 13.99 12.29 -9.08
CA THR A 136 13.12 12.68 -10.20
C THR A 136 11.66 12.38 -9.87
N MET A 137 11.35 11.21 -9.29
CA MET A 137 9.98 10.91 -8.87
C MET A 137 9.49 11.87 -7.79
N ASP A 138 10.32 12.15 -6.78
CA ASP A 138 10.00 13.11 -5.71
C ASP A 138 9.65 14.50 -6.25
N LEU A 139 10.43 15.00 -7.22
CA LEU A 139 10.12 16.25 -7.92
C LEU A 139 8.81 16.16 -8.73
N SER A 140 8.54 15.03 -9.39
CA SER A 140 7.28 14.83 -10.11
C SER A 140 6.08 14.82 -9.17
N MET A 141 6.18 14.20 -8.00
CA MET A 141 5.11 14.20 -7.00
C MET A 141 4.86 15.60 -6.44
N LEU A 142 5.93 16.36 -6.20
CA LEU A 142 5.83 17.76 -5.79
C LEU A 142 5.15 18.62 -6.85
N GLU A 143 5.55 18.50 -8.13
CA GLU A 143 5.02 19.32 -9.22
C GLU A 143 3.57 18.99 -9.56
N LEU A 144 3.21 17.71 -9.63
CA LEU A 144 1.91 17.26 -10.14
C LEU A 144 0.83 17.17 -9.05
N HIS A 145 1.22 16.80 -7.83
CA HIS A 145 0.28 16.46 -6.76
C HIS A 145 0.48 17.27 -5.48
N ASN A 146 1.54 18.10 -5.42
CA ASN A 146 2.01 18.70 -4.17
C ASN A 146 2.26 17.62 -3.08
N GLY A 147 2.65 16.44 -3.55
CA GLY A 147 3.01 15.25 -2.77
C GLY A 147 4.51 15.19 -2.49
N LYS A 148 4.96 14.04 -1.98
CA LYS A 148 6.38 13.81 -1.67
C LYS A 148 6.70 12.32 -1.56
N GLU A 149 7.91 11.98 -1.94
CA GLU A 149 8.51 10.72 -1.51
C GLU A 149 9.04 10.87 -0.07
N ARG A 150 9.08 9.75 0.66
CA ARG A 150 9.35 9.75 2.11
C ARG A 150 10.53 8.87 2.47
N GLU A 151 11.31 9.31 3.46
CA GLU A 151 12.35 8.51 4.10
C GLU A 151 11.76 7.57 5.17
N VAL A 152 12.55 6.63 5.69
CA VAL A 152 12.08 5.67 6.72
C VAL A 152 11.57 6.39 7.98
N ASP A 153 12.28 7.43 8.41
CA ASP A 153 11.90 8.21 9.58
C ASP A 153 10.62 9.01 9.36
N ASP A 154 10.37 9.47 8.12
CA ASP A 154 9.13 10.15 7.76
C ASP A 154 7.93 9.21 7.90
N TRP A 155 8.05 7.96 7.42
CA TRP A 155 6.98 6.96 7.58
C TRP A 155 6.70 6.65 9.04
N THR A 156 7.74 6.49 9.86
CA THR A 156 7.60 6.24 11.30
C THR A 156 6.83 7.38 11.98
N LYS A 157 7.26 8.62 11.75
CA LYS A 157 6.59 9.82 12.30
C LYS A 157 5.16 9.95 11.80
N LEU A 158 4.92 9.71 10.51
CA LEU A 158 3.59 9.78 9.92
C LEU A 158 2.61 8.85 10.64
N LEU A 159 3.02 7.60 10.90
CA LEU A 159 2.22 6.60 11.60
C LEU A 159 1.97 7.00 13.06
N GLU A 160 2.99 7.49 13.77
CA GLU A 160 2.85 8.01 15.13
C GLU A 160 1.87 9.19 15.21
N PHE A 161 1.91 10.10 14.24
CA PHE A 161 0.95 11.20 14.13
C PHE A 161 -0.47 10.73 13.81
N CYS A 162 -0.63 9.59 13.14
CA CYS A 162 -1.94 9.01 12.90
C CYS A 162 -2.56 8.54 14.22
N ASP A 163 -1.86 7.65 14.94
CA ASP A 163 -2.25 7.09 16.22
C ASP A 163 -1.08 6.30 16.84
N ALA A 164 -0.89 6.37 18.17
CA ALA A 164 0.18 5.66 18.88
C ALA A 164 0.08 4.11 18.81
N ARG A 165 -1.06 3.57 18.37
CA ARG A 165 -1.29 2.13 18.20
C ARG A 165 -0.80 1.59 16.85
N PHE A 166 -0.37 2.45 15.93
CA PHE A 166 0.39 2.01 14.76
C PHE A 166 1.81 1.67 15.19
N GLN A 167 2.15 0.39 15.13
CA GLN A 167 3.52 -0.08 15.31
C GLN A 167 4.22 -0.17 13.95
N PHE A 168 5.30 0.60 13.79
CA PHE A 168 6.17 0.48 12.64
C PHE A 168 7.09 -0.74 12.79
N ASP A 169 6.95 -1.73 11.91
CA ASP A 169 7.71 -2.98 11.99
C ASP A 169 8.97 -2.97 11.11
N GLY A 170 9.15 -1.94 10.27
CA GLY A 170 10.31 -1.80 9.38
C GLY A 170 9.99 -1.56 7.91
N VAL A 171 11.05 -1.62 7.09
CA VAL A 171 10.96 -1.55 5.62
C VAL A 171 11.66 -2.74 4.99
N ILE A 172 10.92 -3.50 4.19
CA ILE A 172 11.50 -4.56 3.36
C ILE A 172 11.91 -3.95 2.01
N ARG A 173 13.17 -4.14 1.62
CA ARG A 173 13.71 -3.75 0.32
C ARG A 173 14.18 -5.00 -0.41
N LEU A 174 13.60 -5.28 -1.57
CA LEU A 174 14.05 -6.40 -2.41
C LEU A 174 15.15 -5.91 -3.37
N PRO A 175 16.24 -6.67 -3.58
CA PRO A 175 17.40 -6.22 -4.39
C PRO A 175 17.07 -5.70 -5.79
N GLU A 176 16.04 -6.25 -6.45
CA GLU A 176 15.61 -5.85 -7.79
C GLU A 176 14.37 -4.94 -7.80
N SER A 177 13.79 -4.67 -6.63
CA SER A 177 12.63 -3.78 -6.51
C SER A 177 13.09 -2.36 -6.25
N ARG A 178 12.53 -1.42 -6.99
CA ARG A 178 12.66 0.01 -6.68
C ARG A 178 11.76 0.44 -5.52
N LEU A 179 10.68 -0.31 -5.30
CA LEU A 179 9.75 -0.05 -4.19
C LEU A 179 10.25 -0.68 -2.91
N GLY A 180 10.08 0.05 -1.81
CA GLY A 180 10.11 -0.49 -0.47
C GLY A 180 8.71 -0.93 -0.05
N ILE A 181 8.68 -1.80 0.95
CA ILE A 181 7.44 -2.22 1.61
C ILE A 181 7.58 -1.80 3.05
N VAL A 182 6.88 -0.73 3.42
CA VAL A 182 6.71 -0.34 4.81
C VAL A 182 5.62 -1.23 5.37
N HIS A 183 5.95 -2.02 6.39
CA HIS A 183 4.98 -2.88 7.06
C HIS A 183 4.70 -2.37 8.46
N THR A 184 3.44 -2.36 8.83
CA THR A 184 2.99 -1.82 10.11
C THR A 184 1.91 -2.72 10.68
N THR A 185 1.87 -2.81 12.00
CA THR A 185 0.88 -3.60 12.73
C THR A 185 0.05 -2.71 13.63
N TRP A 186 -1.25 -2.94 13.64
CA TRP A 186 -2.14 -2.35 14.61
C TRP A 186 -2.15 -3.14 15.91
N THR A 187 -1.84 -2.49 17.04
CA THR A 187 -1.59 -3.21 18.30
C THR A 187 -2.80 -3.34 19.24
N ALA A 188 -3.90 -2.63 18.98
CA ALA A 188 -5.08 -2.60 19.86
C ALA A 188 -6.17 -3.60 19.45
#